data_AF-A0A1Z5SGQ7-F1
#
_entry.id   AF-A0A1Z5SGQ7-F1
#
_cell.length_a   1.000
_cell.length_b   1.000
_cell.length_c   1.000
_cell.angle_alpha   90.00
_cell.angle_beta   90.00
_cell.angle_gamma   90.00
#
_symmetry.space_group_name_H-M   'P 1'
#
loop_
_entity.id
_entity.type
_entity.pdbx_description
1 polymer ?
#
loop_
_entity_poly.entity_id
_entity_poly.type
_entity_poly.pdbx_seq_one_letter_code
_entity_poly.pdbx_strand_id
1 'polypeptide(L)' 'MLYGGWIVGAILVGFAGVNKKGGFIKAFILSLLLSPFVGLLLTLGAAKKNPIGCKHCGNKDNEAEYCGVCGKNE' A
#
# COMPACT_ATOMS: atom_id res chain seq x y z
N MET A 1 -0.97 8.15 28.73
CA MET A 1 -0.66 9.01 27.58
C MET A 1 0.08 8.31 26.43
N LEU A 2 0.61 7.09 26.57
CA LEU A 2 1.25 6.33 25.47
C LEU A 2 0.28 5.59 24.52
N TYR A 3 -0.85 5.10 25.03
CA TYR A 3 -1.80 4.29 24.24
C TYR A 3 -2.66 5.11 23.25
N GLY A 4 -2.94 6.38 23.56
CA GLY A 4 -3.72 7.25 22.66
C GLY A 4 -2.99 7.55 21.35
N GLY A 5 -1.70 7.90 21.45
CA GLY A 5 -0.86 8.11 20.27
C GLY A 5 -0.69 6.86 19.41
N TRP A 6 -0.65 5.68 20.05
CA TRP A 6 -0.58 4.40 19.34
C TRP A 6 -1.81 4.16 18.46
N ILE A 7 -3.01 4.31 19.03
CA ILE A 7 -4.28 4.10 18.30
C ILE A 7 -4.44 5.14 17.19
N VAL A 8 -4.17 6.42 17.49
CA VAL A 8 -4.23 7.50 16.48
C VAL A 8 -3.25 7.21 15.34
N GLY A 9 -2.01 6.82 15.65
CA GLY A 9 -1.03 6.42 14.65
C GLY A 9 -1.51 5.24 13.80
N ALA A 10 -2.12 4.22 14.41
CA ALA A 10 -2.66 3.09 13.69
C ALA A 10 -3.77 3.50 12.71
N ILE A 11 -4.68 4.39 13.12
CA ILE A 11 -5.74 4.92 12.26
C ILE A 11 -5.15 5.67 11.05
N LEU A 12 -4.15 6.53 11.27
CA LEU A 12 -3.46 7.26 10.18
C LEU A 12 -2.83 6.30 9.17
N VAL A 13 -2.19 5.23 9.65
CA VAL A 13 -1.63 4.19 8.78
C VAL A 13 -2.73 3.45 8.02
N GLY A 14 -3.87 3.17 8.66
CA GLY A 14 -5.05 2.64 7.99
C GLY A 14 -5.45 3.49 6.79
N PHE A 15 -5.54 4.82 6.96
CA PHE A 15 -5.86 5.73 5.85
C PHE A 15 -4.82 5.70 4.73
N ALA A 16 -3.53 5.62 5.05
CA ALA A 16 -2.47 5.44 4.05
C ALA A 16 -2.65 4.15 3.22
N GLY A 17 -3.30 3.13 3.79
CA GLY A 17 -3.54 1.84 3.14
C GLY A 17 -4.74 1.79 2.19
N VAL A 18 -5.61 2.80 2.15
CA VAL A 18 -6.86 2.77 1.36
C VAL A 18 -6.62 2.49 -0.13
N ASN A 19 -5.57 3.07 -0.70
CA ASN A 19 -5.21 2.93 -2.12
C ASN A 19 -4.23 1.77 -2.39
N LYS A 20 -3.92 0.95 -1.38
CA LYS A 20 -3.00 -0.18 -1.47
C LYS A 20 -3.78 -1.50 -1.53
N LYS A 21 -3.17 -2.54 -2.10
CA LYS A 21 -3.77 -3.88 -2.28
C LYS A 21 -4.25 -4.52 -0.96
N GLY A 22 -3.67 -4.11 0.18
CA GLY A 22 -4.11 -4.52 1.52
C GLY A 22 -5.32 -3.78 2.09
N GLY A 23 -5.58 -2.55 1.62
CA GLY A 23 -6.67 -1.71 2.12
C GLY A 23 -6.45 -1.18 3.54
N PHE A 24 -7.45 -0.41 4.01
CA PHE A 24 -7.42 0.23 5.33
C PHE A 24 -7.28 -0.78 6.47
N ILE A 25 -8.13 -1.81 6.49
CA ILE A 25 -8.23 -2.75 7.62
C ILE A 25 -6.90 -3.49 7.83
N LYS A 26 -6.29 -3.97 6.75
CA LYS A 26 -5.00 -4.67 6.85
C LYS A 26 -3.89 -3.72 7.33
N ALA A 27 -3.82 -2.52 6.79
CA ALA A 27 -2.84 -1.51 7.21
C ALA A 27 -3.03 -1.10 8.69
N PHE A 28 -4.29 -0.88 9.11
CA PHE A 28 -4.65 -0.56 10.50
C PHE A 28 -4.28 -1.68 11.48
N ILE A 29 -4.69 -2.93 11.21
CA ILE A 29 -4.41 -4.07 12.10
C ILE A 29 -2.91 -4.33 12.18
N LEU A 30 -2.21 -4.30 11.04
CA LEU A 30 -0.76 -4.52 10.99
C LEU A 30 -0.01 -3.45 11.79
N SER A 31 -0.45 -2.20 11.67
CA SER A 31 0.06 -1.06 12.41
C SER A 31 -0.24 -1.15 13.91
N LEU A 32 -1.44 -1.60 14.28
CA LEU A 32 -1.83 -1.80 15.66
C LEU A 32 -0.98 -2.89 16.34
N LEU A 33 -0.63 -3.95 15.60
CA LEU A 33 0.14 -5.09 16.09
C LEU A 33 1.66 -4.84 16.14
N LEU A 34 2.24 -4.26 15.09
CA LEU A 34 3.70 -4.10 14.96
C LEU A 34 4.22 -2.74 15.43
N SER A 35 3.36 -1.72 15.44
CA SER A 35 3.59 -0.28 15.67
C SER A 35 3.18 0.57 14.48
N PRO A 36 2.70 1.81 14.72
CA PRO A 36 2.44 2.80 13.68
C PRO A 36 3.59 3.02 12.71
N PHE A 37 4.82 3.05 13.20
CA PHE A 37 5.98 3.28 12.36
C PHE A 37 6.23 2.11 11.40
N VAL A 38 6.27 0.88 11.92
CA VAL A 38 6.50 -0.33 11.10
C VAL A 38 5.33 -0.55 10.14
N GLY A 39 4.09 -0.38 10.61
CA GLY A 39 2.89 -0.49 9.79
C GLY A 39 2.88 0.50 8.63
N LEU A 40 3.32 1.74 8.85
CA LEU A 40 3.43 2.75 7.81
C LEU A 40 4.41 2.32 6.71
N LEU A 41 5.62 1.90 7.08
CA LEU A 41 6.63 1.47 6.12
C LEU A 41 6.13 0.32 5.23
N LEU A 42 5.51 -0.68 5.84
CA LEU A 42 4.93 -1.83 5.11
C LEU A 42 3.77 -1.41 4.21
N THR A 43 2.96 -0.45 4.65
CA THR A 43 1.83 0.07 3.87
C THR A 43 2.30 0.88 2.67
N LEU A 44 3.33 1.70 2.83
CA LEU A 44 3.90 2.50 1.74
C LEU A 44 4.53 1.61 0.66
N GLY A 45 5.22 0.54 1.06
CA GLY A 45 5.81 -0.44 0.15
C GLY A 45 4.82 -1.41 -0.50
N ALA A 46 3.56 -1.44 -0.07
CA ALA A 46 2.56 -2.31 -0.68
C ALA A 46 2.21 -1.86 -2.11
N ALA A 47 1.86 -2.83 -2.97
CA ALA A 47 1.33 -2.56 -4.31
C ALA A 47 0.05 -1.73 -4.25
N LYS A 48 -0.20 -0.91 -5.28
CA LYS A 48 -1.44 -0.17 -5.49
C LYS A 48 -2.61 -1.14 -5.64
N LYS A 49 -3.79 -0.71 -5.19
CA LYS A 49 -5.04 -1.47 -5.34
C LYS A 49 -5.47 -1.54 -6.81
N ASN A 50 -5.31 -0.44 -7.53
CA ASN A 50 -5.64 -0.29 -8.95
C ASN A 50 -4.37 0.13 -9.72
N PRO A 51 -3.47 -0.81 -10.00
CA PRO A 51 -2.37 -0.60 -10.94
C PRO A 51 -2.91 -0.25 -12.34
N ILE A 52 -2.10 0.42 -13.15
CA ILE A 52 -2.46 0.85 -14.51
C ILE A 52 -2.64 -0.38 -15.42
N GLY A 53 -1.82 -1.42 -15.19
CA GLY A 53 -1.75 -2.60 -16.02
C GLY A 53 -0.83 -2.37 -17.23
N CYS A 54 -0.69 -3.34 -18.13
CA CYS A 54 0.05 -3.17 -19.37
C CYS A 54 -0.76 -3.78 -20.51
N LYS A 55 -1.10 -2.96 -21.51
CA LYS A 55 -1.94 -3.38 -22.65
C LYS A 55 -1.22 -4.29 -23.64
N HIS A 56 0.12 -4.24 -23.67
CA HIS A 56 0.92 -5.00 -24.64
C HIS A 56 1.12 -6.47 -24.25
N CYS A 57 1.41 -6.75 -22.98
CA CYS A 57 1.68 -8.11 -22.49
C CYS A 57 0.68 -8.60 -21.45
N GLY A 58 -0.28 -7.77 -21.05
CA GLY A 58 -1.30 -8.13 -20.06
C GLY A 58 -0.81 -8.13 -18.62
N ASN A 59 0.35 -7.54 -18.31
CA ASN A 59 0.83 -7.42 -16.92
C ASN A 59 -0.11 -6.54 -16.10
N LYS A 60 -0.96 -7.15 -15.26
CA LYS A 60 -1.96 -6.45 -14.46
C LYS A 60 -1.37 -5.69 -13.27
N ASP A 61 -0.15 -6.01 -12.85
CA ASP A 61 0.49 -5.39 -11.68
C ASP A 61 1.40 -4.20 -12.06
N ASN A 62 1.36 -3.74 -13.33
CA ASN A 62 2.16 -2.60 -13.77
C ASN A 62 1.64 -1.28 -13.20
N GLU A 63 2.48 -0.55 -12.48
CA GLU A 63 2.13 0.70 -11.79
C GLU A 63 2.69 1.97 -12.44
N ALA A 64 3.38 1.83 -13.58
CA ALA A 64 4.11 2.89 -14.28
C ALA A 64 3.86 2.85 -15.80
N GLU A 65 4.03 3.97 -16.48
CA GLU A 65 3.85 4.07 -17.95
C GLU A 65 4.79 3.13 -18.71
N TYR A 66 6.02 2.94 -18.23
CA TYR A 66 6.94 1.96 -18.79
C TYR A 66 6.77 0.61 -18.09
N CYS A 67 6.50 -0.44 -18.87
CA CYS A 67 6.41 -1.79 -18.34
C CYS A 67 7.79 -2.47 -18.25
N GLY A 68 8.26 -2.70 -17.02
CA GLY A 68 9.53 -3.38 -16.76
C GLY A 68 9.61 -4.86 -17.17
N VAL A 69 8.49 -5.48 -17.58
CA VAL A 69 8.45 -6.89 -18.00
C VAL A 69 8.65 -7.03 -19.52
N CYS A 70 7.96 -6.23 -20.33
CA CYS A 70 8.02 -6.31 -21.79
C CYS A 70 8.78 -5.16 -22.46
N GLY A 71 9.19 -4.16 -21.68
CA GLY A 71 10.00 -3.02 -22.12
C GLY A 71 9.26 -2.01 -23.01
N LYS A 72 7.93 -1.98 -22.97
CA LYS A 72 7.10 -1.06 -23.76
C LYS A 72 6.37 -0.06 -22.87
N ASN A 73 6.12 1.13 -23.42
CA ASN A 73 5.21 2.11 -22.84
C ASN A 73 3.75 1.81 -23.21
N GLU A 74 2.83 2.15 -22.31
CA GLU A 74 1.38 1.96 -22.49
C GLU A 74 0.74 2.80 -23.60
#